data_AF-A0A2K2G460-F1
#
_entry.id   AF-A0A2K2G460-F1
#
_cell.length_a   1.000
_cell.length_b   1.000
_cell.length_c   1.000
_cell.angle_alpha   90.00
_cell.angle_beta   90.00
_cell.angle_gamma   90.00
#
_symmetry.space_group_name_H-M   'P 1'
#
loop_
_entity.id
_entity.type
_entity.pdbx_description
1 polymer ?
#
loop_
_entity_poly.entity_id
_entity_poly.type
_entity_poly.pdbx_seq_one_letter_code
_entity_poly.pdbx_strand_id
1 'polypeptide(L)'
;MPAICAAYADGFGAKAVTPHHAFPDVSWPDLRSEISRELEHRKATLPKMVGEGLSQAEADRQITMFAAILEDVVRFRQSRAPIAEGKPAINPLKVERSHRFSWHERRRAIALELDYRRRTYPRMVENARLTADAARRRIHCLECMRALYELGYDWRPESGAWPHWSTTTPAQQEHAAREEWMAIESEIAARSGVAQQEMAL
;
A
#
# COMPACT_ATOMS: atom_id res chain seq x y z
N MET A 1 0.45 -11.86 -23.33
CA MET A 1 0.73 -10.97 -22.18
C MET A 1 1.51 -9.77 -22.69
N PRO A 2 0.90 -8.59 -22.86
CA PRO A 2 1.65 -7.42 -23.31
C PRO A 2 2.23 -6.65 -22.11
N ALA A 3 3.44 -6.16 -22.35
CA ALA A 3 4.33 -5.46 -21.45
C ALA A 3 3.73 -4.14 -20.90
N ILE A 4 3.63 -4.03 -19.57
CA ILE A 4 3.48 -2.76 -18.86
C ILE A 4 4.88 -2.37 -18.36
N CYS A 5 5.80 -2.04 -19.27
CA CYS A 5 7.18 -1.66 -18.89
C CYS A 5 7.72 -0.38 -19.54
N ALA A 6 6.95 0.36 -20.34
CA ALA A 6 7.46 1.62 -20.89
C ALA A 6 6.33 2.62 -21.12
N ALA A 7 6.36 3.72 -20.35
CA ALA A 7 5.93 5.09 -20.72
C ALA A 7 5.35 5.85 -19.52
N TYR A 8 6.19 6.31 -18.59
CA TYR A 8 5.90 7.52 -17.81
C TYR A 8 7.23 8.16 -17.42
N ALA A 9 7.86 8.80 -18.40
CA ALA A 9 8.97 9.70 -18.17
C ALA A 9 8.45 10.99 -17.52
N ASP A 10 9.20 11.46 -16.52
CA ASP A 10 8.90 12.59 -15.66
C ASP A 10 8.73 13.90 -16.44
N GLY A 11 7.51 14.44 -16.44
CA GLY A 11 7.21 15.81 -16.88
C GLY A 11 6.75 16.64 -15.68
N PHE A 12 7.65 17.41 -15.07
CA PHE A 12 7.35 18.24 -13.90
C PHE A 12 7.11 19.71 -14.30
N GLY A 13 5.85 20.15 -14.15
CA GLY A 13 5.43 21.55 -14.24
C GLY A 13 4.30 21.96 -13.27
N ALA A 14 3.80 21.05 -12.44
CA ALA A 14 2.79 21.32 -11.41
C ALA A 14 3.20 20.64 -10.11
N LYS A 15 2.85 21.23 -8.94
CA LYS A 15 3.19 20.71 -7.60
C LYS A 15 3.08 19.18 -7.57
N ALA A 16 4.18 18.50 -7.25
CA ALA A 16 4.23 17.05 -7.21
C ALA A 16 3.10 16.53 -6.31
N VAL A 17 2.14 15.81 -6.90
CA VAL A 17 1.02 15.26 -6.15
C VAL A 17 1.56 14.22 -5.18
N THR A 18 1.36 14.46 -3.88
CA THR A 18 1.79 13.53 -2.84
C THR A 18 0.82 12.34 -2.78
N PRO A 19 1.31 11.10 -2.48
CA PRO A 19 0.44 9.94 -2.38
C PRO A 19 -0.56 10.08 -1.26
N HIS A 20 -0.17 10.66 -0.13
CA HIS A 20 -1.03 10.86 1.03
C HIS A 20 -0.72 12.22 1.67
N HIS A 21 -1.75 12.96 2.08
CA HIS A 21 -1.59 14.33 2.61
C HIS A 21 -0.79 14.35 3.92
N ALA A 22 -0.97 13.35 4.79
CA ALA A 22 -0.17 13.19 6.02
C ALA A 22 1.32 12.86 5.78
N PHE A 23 1.72 12.58 4.54
CA PHE A 23 3.09 12.25 4.15
C PHE A 23 3.56 13.19 3.03
N PRO A 24 3.62 14.51 3.28
CA PRO A 24 3.83 15.51 2.24
C PRO A 24 5.23 15.44 1.60
N ASP A 25 6.19 14.81 2.27
CA ASP A 25 7.56 14.61 1.83
C ASP A 25 7.77 13.29 1.07
N VAL A 26 6.78 12.41 1.01
CA VAL A 26 6.82 11.17 0.21
C VAL A 26 6.21 11.45 -1.15
N SER A 27 6.94 11.13 -2.22
CA SER A 27 6.43 11.21 -3.59
C SER A 27 6.00 9.83 -4.13
N TRP A 28 5.24 9.79 -5.23
CA TRP A 28 4.94 8.53 -5.93
C TRP A 28 6.21 7.78 -6.38
N PRO A 29 7.24 8.44 -6.95
CA PRO A 29 8.52 7.80 -7.21
C PRO A 29 9.17 7.17 -5.96
N ASP A 30 9.13 7.84 -4.80
CA ASP A 30 9.70 7.29 -3.56
C ASP A 30 8.98 6.01 -3.14
N LEU A 31 7.66 6.05 -3.14
CA LEU A 31 6.81 4.92 -2.77
C LEU A 31 7.04 3.74 -3.70
N ARG A 32 7.04 3.98 -5.03
CA ARG A 32 7.29 2.94 -6.03
C ARG A 32 8.68 2.33 -5.86
N SER A 33 9.69 3.17 -5.67
CA SER A 33 11.08 2.74 -5.50
C SER A 33 11.25 1.87 -4.25
N GLU A 34 10.59 2.24 -3.15
CA GLU A 34 10.68 1.45 -1.92
C GLU A 34 9.98 0.10 -2.02
N ILE A 35 8.77 0.03 -2.59
CA ILE A 35 8.08 -1.25 -2.79
C ILE A 35 8.84 -2.13 -3.79
N SER A 36 9.40 -1.55 -4.86
CA SER A 36 10.26 -2.28 -5.80
C SER A 36 11.52 -2.81 -5.13
N ARG A 37 12.19 -2.01 -4.30
CA ARG A 37 13.36 -2.43 -3.53
C ARG A 37 13.04 -3.63 -2.64
N GLU A 38 11.90 -3.62 -1.97
CA GLU A 38 11.46 -4.71 -1.10
C GLU A 38 11.12 -5.98 -1.89
N LEU A 39 10.44 -5.84 -3.03
CA LEU A 39 10.18 -6.97 -3.93
C LEU A 39 11.48 -7.63 -4.42
N GLU A 40 12.45 -6.83 -4.87
CA GLU A 40 13.75 -7.36 -5.32
C GLU A 40 14.56 -7.97 -4.16
N HIS A 41 14.48 -7.38 -2.96
CA HIS A 41 15.06 -7.97 -1.76
C HIS A 41 14.50 -9.37 -1.51
N ARG A 42 13.17 -9.53 -1.52
CA ARG A 42 12.47 -10.81 -1.32
C ARG A 42 12.83 -11.85 -2.38
N LYS A 43 12.88 -11.46 -3.65
CA LYS A 43 13.35 -12.35 -4.74
C LYS A 43 14.77 -12.84 -4.51
N ALA A 44 15.63 -12.02 -3.93
CA ALA A 44 17.02 -12.38 -3.65
C ALA A 44 17.21 -13.21 -2.36
N THR A 45 16.38 -13.00 -1.33
CA THR A 45 16.57 -13.60 -0.01
C THR A 45 15.72 -14.84 0.23
N LEU A 46 14.46 -14.85 -0.20
CA LEU A 46 13.53 -15.96 0.10
C LEU A 46 14.00 -17.31 -0.47
N PRO A 47 14.63 -17.42 -1.66
CA PRO A 47 15.16 -18.71 -2.13
C PRO A 47 16.20 -19.31 -1.17
N LYS A 48 16.99 -18.47 -0.49
CA LYS A 48 17.96 -18.94 0.52
C LYS A 48 17.24 -19.44 1.77
N MET A 49 16.22 -18.70 2.22
CA MET A 49 15.39 -19.09 3.36
C MET A 49 14.60 -20.39 3.11
N VAL A 50 14.24 -20.69 1.86
CA VAL A 50 13.65 -21.99 1.50
C VAL A 50 14.62 -23.14 1.77
N GLY A 51 15.91 -22.94 1.45
CA GLY A 51 16.97 -23.90 1.83
C GLY A 51 17.15 -24.04 3.35
N GLU A 52 16.71 -23.06 4.14
CA GLU A 52 16.81 -23.03 5.60
C GLU A 52 15.50 -23.46 6.31
N GLY A 53 14.47 -23.88 5.56
CA GLY A 53 13.24 -24.45 6.10
C GLY A 53 11.95 -23.64 5.88
N LEU A 54 12.01 -22.48 5.20
CA LEU A 54 10.81 -21.81 4.70
C LEU A 54 10.16 -22.66 3.60
N SER A 55 8.82 -22.74 3.56
CA SER A 55 8.17 -23.44 2.45
C SER A 55 8.25 -22.62 1.15
N GLN A 56 8.41 -23.30 0.01
CA GLN A 56 8.39 -22.65 -1.31
C GLN A 56 7.08 -21.88 -1.54
N ALA A 57 5.94 -22.46 -1.13
CA ALA A 57 4.63 -21.85 -1.29
C ALA A 57 4.51 -20.51 -0.54
N GLU A 58 5.12 -20.40 0.66
CA GLU A 58 5.13 -19.16 1.41
C GLU A 58 6.06 -18.12 0.79
N ALA A 59 7.23 -18.54 0.30
CA ALA A 59 8.14 -17.66 -0.44
C ALA A 59 7.46 -17.07 -1.69
N ASP A 60 6.80 -17.91 -2.50
CA ASP A 60 6.08 -17.48 -3.69
C ASP A 60 4.90 -16.56 -3.35
N ARG A 61 4.16 -16.87 -2.28
CA ARG A 61 3.08 -16.01 -1.79
C ARG A 61 3.60 -14.62 -1.43
N GLN A 62 4.72 -14.54 -0.71
CA GLN A 62 5.32 -13.27 -0.29
C GLN A 62 5.81 -12.42 -1.47
N ILE A 63 6.43 -13.04 -2.48
CA ILE A 63 6.85 -12.35 -3.71
C ILE A 63 5.63 -11.83 -4.48
N THR A 64 4.61 -12.69 -4.67
CA THR A 64 3.40 -12.30 -5.39
C THR A 64 2.63 -11.19 -4.65
N MET A 65 2.63 -11.21 -3.31
CA MET A 65 2.00 -10.18 -2.48
C MET A 65 2.64 -8.81 -2.71
N PHE A 66 3.97 -8.72 -2.68
CA PHE A 66 4.66 -7.44 -2.90
C PHE A 66 4.60 -6.97 -4.35
N ALA A 67 4.48 -7.89 -5.32
CA ALA A 67 4.17 -7.53 -6.69
C ALA A 67 2.77 -6.90 -6.81
N ALA A 68 1.76 -7.46 -6.13
CA ALA A 68 0.41 -6.88 -6.08
C ALA A 68 0.39 -5.49 -5.41
N ILE A 69 1.13 -5.31 -4.32
CA ILE A 69 1.29 -4.00 -3.67
C ILE A 69 1.96 -2.99 -4.62
N LEU A 70 2.92 -3.42 -5.44
CA LEU A 70 3.56 -2.55 -6.44
C LEU A 70 2.58 -2.13 -7.55
N GLU A 71 1.73 -3.05 -8.01
CA GLU A 71 0.63 -2.76 -8.94
C GLU A 71 -0.33 -1.72 -8.35
N ASP A 72 -0.64 -1.82 -7.05
CA ASP A 72 -1.46 -0.84 -6.34
C ASP A 72 -0.87 0.56 -6.33
N VAL A 73 0.45 0.71 -6.17
CA VAL A 73 1.10 2.03 -6.24
C VAL A 73 0.83 2.69 -7.59
N VAL A 74 0.86 1.93 -8.68
CA VAL A 74 0.54 2.42 -10.03
C VAL A 74 -0.94 2.76 -10.15
N ARG A 75 -1.82 1.88 -9.66
CA ARG A 75 -3.27 2.05 -9.68
C ARG A 75 -3.72 3.29 -8.89
N PHE A 76 -3.19 3.50 -7.69
CA PHE A 76 -3.49 4.68 -6.87
C PHE A 76 -2.95 5.98 -7.45
N ARG A 77 -1.79 5.94 -8.12
CA ARG A 77 -1.28 7.11 -8.86
C ARG A 77 -2.23 7.47 -10.01
N GLN A 78 -2.67 6.48 -10.79
CA GLN A 78 -3.55 6.68 -11.94
C GLN A 78 -4.92 7.22 -11.53
N SER A 79 -5.45 6.83 -10.38
CA SER A 79 -6.74 7.36 -9.89
C SER A 79 -6.65 8.81 -9.40
N ARG A 80 -5.46 9.26 -8.97
CA ARG A 80 -5.22 10.63 -8.48
C ARG A 80 -4.70 11.59 -9.54
N ALA A 81 -4.09 11.10 -10.62
CA ALA A 81 -3.56 11.94 -11.71
C ALA A 81 -4.60 12.85 -12.39
N PRO A 82 -5.85 12.43 -12.66
CA PRO A 82 -6.82 13.28 -13.36
C PRO A 82 -7.25 14.51 -12.56
N ILE A 83 -7.26 14.42 -11.21
CA ILE A 83 -7.61 15.53 -10.31
C ILE A 83 -6.62 16.70 -10.48
N ALA A 84 -5.34 16.42 -10.72
CA ALA A 84 -4.31 17.43 -10.89
C ALA A 84 -4.26 18.06 -12.29
N GLU A 85 -4.85 17.40 -13.30
CA GLU A 85 -4.83 17.81 -14.70
C GLU A 85 -6.18 18.36 -15.20
N GLY A 86 -7.16 18.55 -14.32
CA GLY A 86 -8.51 19.00 -14.70
C GLY A 86 -9.30 17.97 -15.52
N LYS A 87 -8.87 16.70 -15.50
CA LYS A 87 -9.53 15.59 -16.18
C LYS A 87 -10.49 14.88 -15.21
N PRO A 88 -11.57 14.27 -15.69
CA PRO A 88 -12.47 13.53 -14.82
C PRO A 88 -11.69 12.46 -14.06
N ALA A 89 -11.76 12.50 -12.72
CA ALA A 89 -11.18 11.50 -11.84
C ALA A 89 -11.64 10.12 -12.32
N ILE A 90 -10.70 9.30 -12.80
CA ILE A 90 -10.96 7.87 -12.95
C ILE A 90 -11.15 7.38 -11.54
N ASN A 91 -12.38 7.02 -11.23
CA ASN A 91 -12.73 6.50 -9.92
C ASN A 91 -11.74 5.35 -9.59
N PRO A 92 -10.93 5.45 -8.52
CA PRO A 92 -9.97 4.40 -8.16
C PRO A 92 -10.62 3.01 -8.08
N LEU A 93 -11.93 3.02 -7.82
CA LEU A 93 -12.87 1.91 -7.69
C LEU A 93 -13.26 1.23 -9.01
N LYS A 94 -12.88 1.81 -10.15
CA LYS A 94 -13.15 1.27 -11.49
C LYS A 94 -11.87 0.76 -12.16
N VAL A 95 -10.71 0.87 -11.51
CA VAL A 95 -9.48 0.26 -12.00
C VAL A 95 -9.49 -1.19 -11.56
N GLU A 96 -9.72 -2.07 -12.52
CA GLU A 96 -9.88 -3.51 -12.32
C GLU A 96 -8.69 -4.09 -11.55
N ARG A 97 -8.98 -4.90 -10.52
CA ARG A 97 -7.97 -5.57 -9.71
C ARG A 97 -7.26 -6.62 -10.57
N SER A 98 -5.94 -6.49 -10.74
CA SER A 98 -5.11 -7.42 -11.53
C SER A 98 -4.64 -8.66 -10.76
N HIS A 99 -4.85 -8.71 -9.44
CA HIS A 99 -4.30 -9.74 -8.57
C HIS A 99 -5.37 -10.39 -7.66
N ARG A 100 -5.06 -11.55 -7.09
CA ARG A 100 -6.02 -12.32 -6.26
C ARG A 100 -6.14 -11.90 -4.79
N PHE A 101 -5.18 -11.12 -4.27
CA PHE A 101 -5.15 -10.78 -2.85
C PHE A 101 -6.25 -9.82 -2.46
N SER A 102 -6.79 -10.00 -1.26
CA SER A 102 -7.74 -9.06 -0.66
C SER A 102 -7.02 -7.79 -0.18
N TRP A 103 -7.79 -6.73 0.07
CA TRP A 103 -7.28 -5.52 0.71
C TRP A 103 -6.68 -5.81 2.09
N HIS A 104 -7.36 -6.64 2.90
CA HIS A 104 -6.87 -7.03 4.23
C HIS A 104 -5.52 -7.74 4.19
N GLU A 105 -5.32 -8.65 3.23
CA GLU A 105 -4.05 -9.36 3.10
C GLU A 105 -2.89 -8.40 2.78
N ARG A 106 -3.11 -7.45 1.87
CA ARG A 106 -2.11 -6.45 1.49
C ARG A 106 -1.82 -5.47 2.62
N ARG A 107 -2.86 -4.95 3.30
CA ARG A 107 -2.71 -4.10 4.50
C ARG A 107 -1.92 -4.81 5.58
N ARG A 108 -2.25 -6.07 5.87
CA ARG A 108 -1.55 -6.89 6.86
C ARG A 108 -0.10 -7.13 6.46
N ALA A 109 0.19 -7.39 5.18
CA ALA A 109 1.55 -7.55 4.69
C ALA A 109 2.43 -6.31 4.93
N ILE A 110 1.89 -5.12 4.68
CA ILE A 110 2.58 -3.85 5.00
C ILE A 110 2.80 -3.69 6.51
N ALA A 111 1.80 -4.03 7.33
CA ALA A 111 1.92 -3.94 8.80
C ALA A 111 3.02 -4.88 9.34
N LEU A 112 3.06 -6.13 8.88
CA LEU A 112 4.09 -7.10 9.26
C LEU A 112 5.49 -6.64 8.84
N GLU A 113 5.62 -6.05 7.65
CA GLU A 113 6.88 -5.50 7.16
C GLU A 113 7.34 -4.31 8.02
N LEU A 114 6.44 -3.40 8.39
CA LEU A 114 6.74 -2.30 9.30
C LEU A 114 7.25 -2.81 10.66
N ASP A 115 6.58 -3.81 11.24
CA ASP A 115 6.97 -4.40 12.51
C ASP A 115 8.32 -5.14 12.42
N TYR A 116 8.59 -5.80 11.30
CA TYR A 116 9.90 -6.40 11.03
C TYR A 116 11.00 -5.34 10.98
N ARG A 117 10.80 -4.26 10.21
CA ARG A 117 11.79 -3.20 10.04
C ARG A 117 12.05 -2.42 11.31
N ARG A 118 11.00 -2.07 12.07
CA ARG A 118 11.15 -1.38 13.37
C ARG A 118 12.01 -2.17 14.35
N ARG A 119 11.96 -3.51 14.31
CA ARG A 119 12.82 -4.38 15.13
C ARG A 119 14.23 -4.55 14.56
N THR A 120 14.37 -4.62 13.24
CA THR A 120 15.62 -5.02 12.58
C THR A 120 16.51 -3.84 12.20
N TYR A 121 15.93 -2.73 11.74
CA TYR A 121 16.68 -1.57 11.25
C TYR A 121 17.57 -0.92 12.32
N PRO A 122 17.17 -0.77 13.60
CA PRO A 122 18.06 -0.22 14.62
C PRO A 122 19.39 -0.98 14.69
N ARG A 123 19.33 -2.32 14.71
CA ARG A 123 20.53 -3.18 14.69
C ARG A 123 21.33 -3.03 13.39
N MET A 124 20.67 -2.85 12.25
CA MET A 124 21.38 -2.62 10.98
C MET A 124 22.09 -1.26 10.95
N VAL A 125 21.51 -0.25 11.60
CA VAL A 125 22.10 1.09 11.74
C VAL A 125 23.31 1.06 12.66
N GLU A 126 23.19 0.41 13.83
CA GLU A 126 24.31 0.20 14.77
C GLU A 126 25.49 -0.49 14.10
N ASN A 127 25.23 -1.46 13.22
CA ASN A 127 26.25 -2.20 12.49
C ASN A 127 26.67 -1.56 11.16
N ALA A 128 26.32 -0.29 10.90
CA ALA A 128 26.63 0.45 9.67
C ALA A 128 26.21 -0.22 8.34
N ARG A 129 25.23 -1.13 8.38
CA ARG A 129 24.66 -1.79 7.20
C ARG A 129 23.53 -0.98 6.54
N LEU A 130 23.06 0.04 7.24
CA LEU A 130 22.00 0.96 6.80
C LEU A 130 22.22 2.30 7.51
N THR A 131 22.06 3.43 6.83
CA THR A 131 22.11 4.73 7.52
C THR A 131 20.80 5.00 8.26
N ALA A 132 20.85 5.78 9.34
CA ALA A 132 19.64 6.16 10.09
C ALA A 132 18.62 6.89 9.20
N ASP A 133 19.08 7.74 8.28
CA ASP A 133 18.22 8.46 7.33
C ASP A 133 17.54 7.51 6.34
N ALA A 134 18.29 6.56 5.79
CA ALA A 134 17.71 5.56 4.90
C ALA A 134 16.70 4.68 5.65
N ALA A 135 16.99 4.27 6.88
CA ALA A 135 16.06 3.52 7.71
C ALA A 135 14.75 4.27 7.93
N ARG A 136 14.82 5.54 8.34
CA ARG A 136 13.65 6.42 8.54
C ARG A 136 12.86 6.60 7.26
N ARG A 137 13.52 6.95 6.15
CA ARG A 137 12.85 7.19 4.86
C ARG A 137 12.09 5.95 4.38
N ARG A 138 12.68 4.77 4.52
CA ARG A 138 12.05 3.50 4.10
C ARG A 138 10.85 3.12 4.96
N ILE A 139 10.92 3.36 6.28
CA ILE A 139 9.76 3.16 7.17
C ILE A 139 8.66 4.16 6.79
N HIS A 140 9.00 5.43 6.60
CA HIS A 140 8.06 6.49 6.25
C HIS A 140 7.30 6.21 4.94
N CYS A 141 7.98 5.70 3.91
CA CYS A 141 7.32 5.25 2.68
C CYS A 141 6.32 4.11 2.91
N LEU A 142 6.63 3.13 3.76
CA LEU A 142 5.69 2.04 4.08
C LEU A 142 4.52 2.50 4.95
N GLU A 143 4.74 3.44 5.86
CA GLU A 143 3.67 4.10 6.62
C GLU A 143 2.73 4.85 5.68
N CYS A 144 3.26 5.55 4.67
CA CYS A 144 2.46 6.14 3.61
C CYS A 144 1.66 5.09 2.81
N MET A 145 2.25 3.92 2.48
CA MET A 145 1.51 2.84 1.80
C MET A 145 0.38 2.29 2.66
N ARG A 146 0.63 2.11 3.96
CA ARG A 146 -0.39 1.68 4.92
C ARG A 146 -1.52 2.70 4.99
N ALA A 147 -1.19 3.99 5.08
CA ALA A 147 -2.18 5.07 5.12
C ALA A 147 -3.05 5.08 3.85
N LEU A 148 -2.46 4.86 2.67
CA LEU A 148 -3.21 4.69 1.42
C LEU A 148 -4.24 3.56 1.49
N TYR A 149 -3.88 2.41 2.06
CA TYR A 149 -4.85 1.33 2.29
C TYR A 149 -5.91 1.74 3.32
N GLU A 150 -5.51 2.45 4.37
CA GLU A 150 -6.39 2.95 5.43
C GLU A 150 -7.32 4.10 5.01
N LEU A 151 -7.23 4.62 3.78
CA LEU A 151 -8.27 5.48 3.19
C LEU A 151 -9.52 4.69 2.76
N GLY A 152 -9.56 3.37 2.99
CA GLY A 152 -10.74 2.53 2.74
C GLY A 152 -11.03 2.26 1.26
N TYR A 153 -10.11 2.61 0.36
CA TYR A 153 -10.18 2.19 -1.04
C TYR A 153 -10.07 0.67 -1.13
N ASP A 154 -10.88 0.05 -2.01
CA ASP A 154 -10.75 -1.38 -2.34
C ASP A 154 -11.27 -2.38 -1.27
N TRP A 155 -12.09 -1.92 -0.32
CA TRP A 155 -12.58 -2.75 0.79
C TRP A 155 -13.65 -3.78 0.40
N ARG A 156 -14.40 -3.59 -0.71
CA ARG A 156 -15.35 -4.59 -1.23
C ARG A 156 -14.59 -5.73 -1.91
N PRO A 157 -14.60 -6.97 -1.39
CA PRO A 157 -13.74 -8.06 -1.89
C PRO A 157 -13.96 -8.44 -3.35
N GLU A 158 -15.19 -8.23 -3.86
CA GLU A 158 -15.60 -8.66 -5.19
C GLU A 158 -15.26 -7.64 -6.29
N SER A 159 -15.31 -6.34 -5.99
CA SER A 159 -15.26 -5.27 -7.01
C SER A 159 -14.23 -4.18 -6.74
N GLY A 160 -13.63 -4.16 -5.55
CA GLY A 160 -12.67 -3.11 -5.21
C GLY A 160 -13.28 -1.71 -5.06
N ALA A 161 -14.61 -1.62 -4.97
CA ALA A 161 -15.30 -0.34 -4.84
C ALA A 161 -15.34 0.16 -3.38
N TRP A 162 -15.35 1.49 -3.20
CA TRP A 162 -15.66 2.18 -1.94
C TRP A 162 -17.08 1.80 -1.53
N PRO A 163 -17.40 1.88 -0.23
CA PRO A 163 -18.79 1.79 0.20
C PRO A 163 -19.56 2.97 -0.41
N HIS A 164 -20.32 2.73 -1.48
CA HIS A 164 -21.42 3.62 -1.81
C HIS A 164 -22.60 3.16 -0.93
N TRP A 165 -22.83 3.88 0.17
CA TRP A 165 -23.82 3.57 1.21
C TRP A 165 -25.27 3.84 0.78
N SER A 166 -25.53 3.97 -0.52
CA SER A 166 -26.86 4.29 -1.04
C SER A 166 -27.76 3.07 -1.25
N THR A 167 -27.34 1.86 -0.86
CA THR A 167 -28.21 0.68 -0.95
C THR A 167 -29.00 0.52 0.35
N THR A 168 -30.32 0.61 0.25
CA THR A 168 -31.28 0.57 1.37
C THR A 168 -31.22 -0.74 2.17
N THR A 169 -30.59 -1.79 1.62
CA THR A 169 -30.36 -3.07 2.30
C THR A 169 -28.97 -3.61 1.91
N PRO A 170 -27.97 -3.58 2.81
CA PRO A 170 -26.64 -4.11 2.52
C PRO A 170 -26.64 -5.65 2.41
N ALA A 171 -25.82 -6.20 1.52
CA ALA A 171 -25.62 -7.64 1.43
C ALA A 171 -24.82 -8.18 2.63
N GLN A 172 -24.93 -9.48 2.97
CA GLN A 172 -24.22 -10.08 4.11
C GLN A 172 -22.69 -9.90 4.04
N GLN A 173 -22.12 -9.96 2.84
CA GLN A 173 -20.69 -9.69 2.63
C GLN A 173 -20.32 -8.21 2.89
N GLU A 174 -21.23 -7.27 2.64
CA GLU A 174 -21.04 -5.85 2.94
C GLU A 174 -21.09 -5.59 4.45
N HIS A 175 -21.91 -6.36 5.19
CA HIS A 175 -21.93 -6.33 6.66
C HIS A 175 -20.63 -6.86 7.27
N ALA A 176 -20.11 -8.00 6.79
CA ALA A 176 -18.84 -8.55 7.27
C ALA A 176 -17.66 -7.58 6.99
N ALA A 177 -17.62 -7.01 5.79
CA ALA A 177 -16.65 -5.96 5.46
C ALA A 177 -16.78 -4.75 6.40
N ARG A 178 -17.99 -4.35 6.80
CA ARG A 178 -18.25 -3.27 7.78
C ARG A 178 -17.71 -3.57 9.16
N GLU A 179 -17.94 -4.76 9.69
CA GLU A 179 -17.41 -5.15 11.00
C GLU A 179 -15.87 -5.13 11.01
N GLU A 180 -15.26 -5.63 9.94
CA GLU A 180 -13.81 -5.60 9.80
C GLU A 180 -13.27 -4.17 9.63
N TRP A 181 -13.97 -3.31 8.90
CA TRP A 181 -13.62 -1.89 8.79
C TRP A 181 -13.76 -1.15 10.12
N MET A 182 -14.81 -1.41 10.91
CA MET A 182 -14.99 -0.82 12.25
C MET A 182 -13.82 -1.15 13.17
N ALA A 183 -13.29 -2.37 13.11
CA ALA A 183 -12.10 -2.75 13.87
C ALA A 183 -10.86 -1.94 13.44
N ILE A 184 -10.71 -1.67 12.14
CA ILE A 184 -9.59 -0.91 11.58
C ILE A 184 -9.73 0.58 11.84
N GLU A 185 -10.94 1.12 11.74
CA GLU A 185 -11.28 2.50 12.12
C GLU A 185 -10.98 2.74 13.60
N SER A 186 -11.30 1.78 14.46
CA SER A 186 -10.96 1.80 15.88
C SER A 186 -9.44 1.72 16.12
N GLU A 187 -8.73 0.87 15.37
CA GLU A 187 -7.26 0.78 15.40
C GLU A 187 -6.60 2.11 14.95
N ILE A 188 -7.12 2.74 13.90
CA ILE A 188 -6.67 4.05 13.41
C ILE A 188 -6.88 5.11 14.48
N ALA A 189 -8.08 5.20 15.04
CA ALA A 189 -8.44 6.15 16.11
C ALA A 189 -7.57 5.96 17.36
N ALA A 190 -7.25 4.72 17.73
CA ALA A 190 -6.40 4.42 18.88
C ALA A 190 -4.93 4.84 18.69
N ARG A 191 -4.42 4.85 17.44
CA ARG A 191 -3.02 5.23 17.14
C ARG A 191 -2.83 6.74 17.00
N SER A 192 -3.86 7.44 16.54
CA SER A 192 -3.86 8.89 16.34
C SER A 192 -5.13 9.47 16.91
N GLY A 193 -5.06 10.15 18.06
CA GLY A 193 -6.19 10.92 18.60
C GLY A 193 -6.72 12.02 17.66
N VAL A 194 -6.01 12.28 16.55
CA VAL A 194 -6.34 13.24 15.49
C VAL A 194 -6.93 12.57 14.23
N ALA A 195 -6.74 11.25 14.03
CA ALA A 195 -7.10 10.58 12.76
C ALA A 195 -8.62 10.51 12.51
N GLN A 196 -9.45 10.60 13.56
CA GLN A 196 -10.91 10.73 13.39
C GLN A 196 -11.33 12.03 12.69
N GLN A 197 -10.58 13.12 12.83
CA GLN A 197 -10.89 14.39 12.17
C GLN A 197 -10.49 14.39 10.70
N GLU A 198 -9.45 13.65 10.32
CA GLU A 198 -8.95 13.57 8.94
C GLU A 198 -9.73 12.58 8.06
N MET A 199 -10.44 11.61 8.66
CA MET A 199 -11.34 10.69 7.94
C MET A 199 -12.72 11.32 7.60
N ALA A 200 -13.06 12.46 8.21
CA ALA A 200 -14.34 13.14 8.05
C ALA A 200 -14.35 14.22 6.95
N LEU A 201 -13.23 14.43 6.25
CA LEU A 201 -13.05 15.37 5.13
C LEU A 201 -12.84 14.62 3.81
#